data_AF-A0AB34IJT4-F1
#
_entry.id   AF-A0AB34IJT4-F1
#
_cell.length_a   1.000
_cell.length_b   1.000
_cell.length_c   1.000
_cell.angle_alpha   90.00
_cell.angle_beta   90.00
_cell.angle_gamma   90.00
#
_symmetry.space_group_name_H-M   'P 1'
#
loop_
_entity.id
_entity.type
_entity.pdbx_description
1 polymer ?
#
loop_
_entity_poly.entity_id
_entity_poly.type
_entity_poly.pdbx_seq_one_letter_code
_entity_poly.pdbx_strand_id
1 'polypeptide(L)'
;MGKGERGLSLPSEKTTPSEERAMSTPIKGAHAHKLPSHQPTQPPPIPPPILVSRFSSECLAYLPCQEHLLQPTPENPLPTAVPPPNPSLAGTLGARHVICFIGLPEVGKAFLAHRTCQYLSFFHGVKAKLFELSEYRARTGAPPGSEENAQLLLSDLSTFMQGNVDGASRNMDSLTPRKQHSSHESSPRTTPSGSRRESFDASDSCGLVTRQHVDAGRVAIVYANDSFDSLKEIWSGTSKEGRRWAADMLKADKSVMAQLMFIEVIVSVPALISANICAKAAARGCPKPSQEHIDEAIGRVADYAGVYVTLQDDGSEDDLSYVKVINYGKKVVANKMNGHLKMRMAQFLSAIHTSRHVIYLSRHGQSEYNVLGKIGGNPPLSAAGDEYAVRLGNWVPANVWRQEGKIVQARLWTSSLQRTILTARHIPHPVLHFPPSSSSLHSLPLQPRPRPDDEEWEQTAPRVYRSLDEIFAGEYEGYRYEDIRAKAAKEASLRSLDKLGYRYPRGESYYDIIQRVAPLIHEIETYHEPLLIVSHQAVLRIMYSYFMGLPRTSAPKIEIPLHTVIKITYDGFSPPKEERFFLGPNLGAKACEDACF
;
A
#
# COMPACT_ATOMS: atom_id res chain seq x y z
N MET A 1 37.87 61.44 -20.79
CA MET A 1 37.89 61.30 -22.27
C MET A 1 37.16 59.99 -22.59
N GLY A 2 35.81 60.00 -22.73
CA GLY A 2 35.05 59.91 -24.00
C GLY A 2 35.08 58.47 -24.56
N LYS A 3 34.03 57.75 -25.01
CA LYS A 3 32.58 57.88 -25.31
C LYS A 3 32.06 56.40 -25.40
N GLY A 4 30.78 56.02 -25.35
CA GLY A 4 29.53 56.77 -25.28
C GLY A 4 28.31 55.86 -25.12
N GLU A 5 27.31 56.40 -24.44
CA GLU A 5 25.91 55.98 -24.40
C GLU A 5 25.07 57.16 -24.95
N ARG A 6 23.91 56.89 -25.53
CA ARG A 6 22.75 57.80 -25.70
C ARG A 6 21.57 56.89 -26.09
N GLY A 7 20.54 56.73 -25.25
CA GLY A 7 19.43 57.68 -25.00
C GLY A 7 18.33 57.42 -26.06
N LEU A 8 17.03 57.40 -25.81
CA LEU A 8 16.15 57.88 -24.73
C LEU A 8 14.75 57.27 -24.95
N SER A 9 13.94 57.36 -23.91
CA SER A 9 12.59 56.89 -23.65
C SER A 9 11.40 57.62 -24.32
N LEU A 10 10.36 56.80 -24.63
CA LEU A 10 8.88 56.97 -24.44
C LEU A 10 8.04 57.82 -25.43
N PRO A 11 6.67 57.72 -25.50
CA PRO A 11 5.68 56.74 -24.95
C PRO A 11 4.48 56.31 -25.88
N SER A 12 3.64 55.39 -25.36
CA SER A 12 2.17 55.13 -25.49
C SER A 12 1.35 55.37 -26.78
N GLU A 13 0.50 54.39 -27.17
CA GLU A 13 -0.99 54.43 -27.08
C GLU A 13 -1.67 53.19 -27.72
N LYS A 14 -2.89 52.87 -27.23
CA LYS A 14 -3.80 51.81 -27.70
C LYS A 14 -4.84 52.39 -28.68
N THR A 15 -5.26 51.64 -29.70
CA THR A 15 -6.69 51.43 -30.10
C THR A 15 -6.80 50.39 -31.25
N THR A 16 -7.89 49.60 -31.19
CA THR A 16 -8.36 48.48 -32.05
C THR A 16 -9.07 48.94 -33.36
N PRO A 17 -9.81 48.09 -34.13
CA PRO A 17 -9.47 46.86 -34.87
C PRO A 17 -10.05 46.85 -36.32
N SER A 18 -9.68 45.91 -37.21
CA SER A 18 -10.55 45.49 -38.35
C SER A 18 -10.09 44.20 -39.06
N GLU A 19 -11.10 43.37 -39.34
CA GLU A 19 -11.31 42.37 -40.40
C GLU A 19 -10.17 42.04 -41.39
N GLU A 20 -10.01 40.75 -41.72
CA GLU A 20 -9.77 40.39 -43.12
C GLU A 20 -10.18 38.96 -43.51
N ARG A 21 -10.57 38.88 -44.77
CA ARG A 21 -11.33 37.86 -45.49
C ARG A 21 -10.39 37.05 -46.38
N ALA A 22 -10.79 35.81 -46.65
CA ALA A 22 -10.09 34.79 -47.43
C ALA A 22 -9.53 35.21 -48.81
N MET A 23 -8.43 34.57 -49.22
CA MET A 23 -8.08 34.35 -50.62
C MET A 23 -7.97 32.85 -50.93
N SER A 24 -8.62 32.47 -52.02
CA SER A 24 -8.61 31.18 -52.69
C SER A 24 -7.78 31.24 -53.98
N THR A 25 -7.31 30.09 -54.47
CA THR A 25 -7.59 29.48 -55.79
C THR A 25 -6.48 28.46 -56.17
N PRO A 26 -6.59 27.63 -57.22
CA PRO A 26 -7.60 26.57 -57.46
C PRO A 26 -6.92 25.25 -57.96
N ILE A 27 -7.69 24.19 -58.25
CA ILE A 27 -7.64 23.47 -59.56
C ILE A 27 -8.75 22.39 -59.66
N LYS A 28 -9.39 22.49 -60.83
CA LYS A 28 -10.43 21.76 -61.56
C LYS A 28 -10.57 20.23 -61.40
N GLY A 29 -11.82 19.77 -61.51
CA GLY A 29 -12.16 18.41 -61.96
C GLY A 29 -13.54 17.92 -61.51
N ALA A 30 -14.63 18.48 -62.05
CA ALA A 30 -15.99 18.05 -61.75
C ALA A 30 -16.50 17.01 -62.78
N HIS A 31 -16.91 15.83 -62.29
CA HIS A 31 -17.93 15.01 -62.94
C HIS A 31 -19.05 14.75 -61.93
N ALA A 32 -20.25 15.20 -62.27
CA ALA A 32 -21.44 15.06 -61.46
C ALA A 32 -22.03 13.64 -61.61
N HIS A 33 -22.12 12.91 -60.50
CA HIS A 33 -23.04 11.77 -60.37
C HIS A 33 -23.95 12.00 -59.15
N LYS A 34 -25.26 11.83 -59.39
CA LYS A 34 -26.38 11.97 -58.45
C LYS A 34 -26.10 11.26 -57.12
N LEU A 35 -26.31 11.97 -56.00
CA LEU A 35 -26.38 11.42 -54.65
C LEU A 35 -27.58 10.46 -54.53
N PRO A 36 -27.39 9.21 -54.08
CA PRO A 36 -28.48 8.38 -53.61
C PRO A 36 -28.80 8.73 -52.14
N SER A 37 -30.09 8.75 -51.83
CA SER A 37 -30.64 8.90 -50.48
C SER A 37 -30.16 7.77 -49.55
N HIS A 38 -29.29 8.09 -48.59
CA HIS A 38 -28.92 7.15 -47.53
C HIS A 38 -29.99 7.14 -46.43
N GLN A 39 -30.67 6.00 -46.29
CA GLN A 39 -31.37 5.62 -45.06
C GLN A 39 -30.36 5.45 -43.92
N PRO A 40 -30.77 5.66 -42.64
CA PRO A 40 -29.88 5.52 -41.50
C PRO A 40 -29.48 4.05 -41.33
N THR A 41 -28.22 3.73 -41.65
CA THR A 41 -27.63 2.41 -41.38
C THR A 41 -27.44 2.25 -39.87
N GLN A 42 -27.97 1.15 -39.31
CA GLN A 42 -27.74 0.78 -37.92
C GLN A 42 -26.23 0.71 -37.61
N PRO A 43 -25.80 1.06 -36.38
CA PRO A 43 -24.41 0.90 -35.98
C PRO A 43 -24.00 -0.57 -36.06
N PRO A 44 -22.73 -0.87 -36.40
CA PRO A 44 -22.27 -2.25 -36.46
C PRO A 44 -22.42 -2.94 -35.10
N PRO A 45 -22.71 -4.25 -35.08
CA PRO A 45 -22.83 -4.99 -33.83
C PRO A 45 -21.52 -4.94 -33.06
N ILE A 46 -21.62 -4.72 -31.75
CA ILE A 46 -20.51 -4.76 -30.81
C ILE A 46 -19.87 -6.15 -30.91
N PRO A 47 -18.55 -6.28 -31.13
CA PRO A 47 -17.91 -7.59 -31.16
C PRO A 47 -18.14 -8.31 -29.83
N PRO A 48 -18.38 -9.63 -29.82
CA PRO A 48 -18.53 -10.38 -28.58
C PRO A 48 -17.26 -10.20 -27.72
N PRO A 49 -17.39 -10.20 -26.38
CA PRO A 49 -16.23 -10.12 -25.51
C PRO A 49 -15.26 -11.24 -25.89
N ILE A 50 -13.98 -10.88 -26.05
CA ILE A 50 -12.92 -11.85 -26.33
C ILE A 50 -12.90 -12.85 -25.19
N LEU A 51 -13.48 -14.03 -25.42
CA LEU A 51 -13.35 -15.18 -24.55
C LEU A 51 -11.88 -15.61 -24.65
N VAL A 52 -11.08 -15.22 -23.65
CA VAL A 52 -9.70 -15.65 -23.49
C VAL A 52 -9.72 -17.15 -23.20
N SER A 53 -9.70 -17.97 -24.26
CA SER A 53 -9.90 -19.43 -24.20
C SER A 53 -8.65 -20.23 -23.85
N ARG A 54 -7.71 -19.66 -23.08
CA ARG A 54 -6.50 -20.38 -22.65
C ARG A 54 -6.07 -20.04 -21.21
N PHE A 55 -6.99 -20.15 -20.27
CA PHE A 55 -6.60 -20.40 -18.88
C PHE A 55 -6.76 -21.89 -18.61
N SER A 56 -5.72 -22.54 -18.10
CA SER A 56 -5.84 -23.87 -17.53
C SER A 56 -6.92 -23.84 -16.44
N SER A 57 -7.65 -24.94 -16.27
CA SER A 57 -8.73 -25.11 -15.28
C SER A 57 -8.32 -24.86 -13.82
N GLU A 58 -7.04 -24.56 -13.56
CA GLU A 58 -6.48 -24.26 -12.24
C GLU A 58 -6.34 -22.75 -11.96
N CYS A 59 -6.60 -21.88 -12.94
CA CYS A 59 -6.46 -20.44 -12.80
C CYS A 59 -7.78 -19.72 -13.07
N LEU A 60 -8.73 -19.84 -12.13
CA LEU A 60 -9.97 -19.07 -12.18
C LEU A 60 -9.68 -17.63 -11.76
N ALA A 61 -9.88 -16.67 -12.68
CA ALA A 61 -9.77 -15.24 -12.40
C ALA A 61 -10.82 -14.75 -11.36
N TYR A 62 -11.83 -15.59 -11.04
CA TYR A 62 -12.97 -15.26 -10.20
C TYR A 62 -13.00 -16.11 -8.92
N LEU A 63 -13.47 -15.49 -7.82
CA LEU A 63 -13.77 -16.22 -6.58
C LEU A 63 -15.04 -17.08 -6.80
N PRO A 64 -15.06 -18.35 -6.35
CA PRO A 64 -16.22 -19.25 -6.52
C PRO A 64 -17.53 -18.70 -5.96
N CYS A 65 -17.46 -17.88 -4.90
CA CYS A 65 -18.64 -17.24 -4.30
C CYS A 65 -19.34 -16.23 -5.24
N GLN A 66 -18.70 -15.85 -6.36
CA GLN A 66 -19.12 -14.76 -7.23
C GLN A 66 -19.22 -15.14 -8.72
N GLU A 67 -19.06 -16.41 -9.09
CA GLU A 67 -19.23 -16.87 -10.48
C GLU A 67 -20.63 -16.53 -11.04
N HIS A 68 -21.64 -16.47 -10.17
CA HIS A 68 -23.01 -16.09 -10.53
C HIS A 68 -23.15 -14.63 -11.02
N LEU A 69 -22.18 -13.75 -10.71
CA LEU A 69 -22.16 -12.37 -11.19
C LEU A 69 -21.73 -12.26 -12.66
N LEU A 70 -21.28 -13.34 -13.29
CA LEU A 70 -20.90 -13.38 -14.71
C LEU A 70 -22.04 -13.79 -15.63
N GLN A 71 -23.11 -14.32 -15.05
CA GLN A 71 -24.26 -14.78 -15.80
C GLN A 71 -25.34 -13.69 -15.80
N PRO A 72 -25.84 -13.26 -16.98
CA PRO A 72 -26.97 -12.37 -17.06
C PRO A 72 -28.19 -12.98 -16.36
N THR A 73 -28.91 -12.18 -15.58
CA THR A 73 -30.19 -12.56 -14.97
C THR A 73 -31.27 -11.56 -15.36
N PRO A 74 -32.58 -11.90 -15.26
CA PRO A 74 -33.66 -10.93 -15.50
C PRO A 74 -33.54 -9.66 -14.63
N GLU A 75 -33.03 -9.82 -13.41
CA GLU A 75 -32.82 -8.74 -12.43
C GLU A 75 -31.47 -8.01 -12.64
N ASN A 76 -30.50 -8.64 -13.30
CA ASN A 76 -29.19 -8.07 -13.63
C ASN A 76 -28.83 -8.39 -15.11
N PRO A 77 -29.47 -7.71 -16.07
CA PRO A 77 -29.32 -8.00 -17.50
C PRO A 77 -27.95 -7.58 -18.05
N LEU A 78 -27.24 -6.71 -17.34
CA LEU A 78 -25.88 -6.28 -17.62
C LEU A 78 -25.02 -6.53 -16.37
N PRO A 79 -24.61 -7.79 -16.13
CA PRO A 79 -23.76 -8.12 -15.00
C PRO A 79 -22.51 -7.23 -14.98
N THR A 80 -22.02 -6.91 -13.79
CA THR A 80 -20.80 -6.11 -13.65
C THR A 80 -19.66 -6.87 -14.32
N ALA A 81 -19.28 -6.42 -15.53
CA ALA A 81 -18.33 -7.12 -16.39
C ALA A 81 -16.89 -7.12 -15.84
N VAL A 82 -16.62 -6.30 -14.82
CA VAL A 82 -15.32 -6.23 -14.16
C VAL A 82 -15.38 -7.07 -12.88
N PRO A 83 -14.62 -8.17 -12.78
CA PRO A 83 -14.50 -8.94 -11.54
C PRO A 83 -14.15 -8.06 -10.32
N PRO A 84 -14.48 -8.50 -9.08
CA PRO A 84 -13.77 -8.05 -7.89
C PRO A 84 -12.27 -8.14 -8.13
N PRO A 85 -11.47 -7.16 -7.68
CA PRO A 85 -10.06 -7.22 -7.92
C PRO A 85 -9.54 -8.40 -7.10
N ASN A 86 -9.23 -9.49 -7.80
CA ASN A 86 -8.60 -10.63 -7.18
C ASN A 86 -7.19 -10.19 -6.75
N PRO A 87 -6.66 -10.67 -5.61
CA PRO A 87 -5.24 -10.66 -5.30
C PRO A 87 -4.32 -10.83 -6.51
N SER A 88 -4.69 -11.69 -7.44
CA SER A 88 -3.95 -12.03 -8.65
C SER A 88 -4.15 -11.08 -9.84
N LEU A 89 -5.26 -10.33 -9.87
CA LEU A 89 -5.64 -9.38 -10.93
C LEU A 89 -4.90 -8.04 -10.85
N ALA A 90 -4.09 -7.80 -9.81
CA ALA A 90 -3.21 -6.64 -9.68
C ALA A 90 -1.94 -6.74 -10.56
N GLY A 91 -1.97 -7.47 -11.67
CA GLY A 91 -0.86 -7.56 -12.62
C GLY A 91 0.38 -8.34 -12.14
N THR A 92 0.27 -9.10 -11.05
CA THR A 92 1.35 -9.89 -10.43
C THR A 92 1.14 -11.39 -10.51
N LEU A 93 0.12 -11.86 -11.25
CA LEU A 93 -0.31 -13.26 -11.29
C LEU A 93 0.88 -14.20 -11.56
N GLY A 94 1.26 -15.00 -10.55
CA GLY A 94 2.40 -15.91 -10.61
C GLY A 94 3.79 -15.25 -10.70
N ALA A 95 3.91 -13.94 -10.54
CA ALA A 95 5.18 -13.23 -10.63
C ALA A 95 6.09 -13.59 -9.44
N ARG A 96 7.34 -13.97 -9.74
CA ARG A 96 8.35 -14.32 -8.74
C ARG A 96 9.49 -13.32 -8.79
N HIS A 97 9.81 -12.71 -7.65
CA HIS A 97 10.88 -11.72 -7.56
C HIS A 97 11.80 -12.00 -6.39
N VAL A 98 13.10 -11.84 -6.61
CA VAL A 98 14.11 -11.72 -5.55
C VAL A 98 14.56 -10.27 -5.54
N ILE A 99 14.43 -9.62 -4.39
CA ILE A 99 14.79 -8.23 -4.18
C ILE A 99 15.95 -8.20 -3.20
N CYS A 100 17.09 -7.64 -3.61
CA CYS A 100 18.25 -7.49 -2.74
C CYS A 100 18.43 -6.03 -2.33
N PHE A 101 18.29 -5.73 -1.04
CA PHE A 101 18.65 -4.43 -0.49
C PHE A 101 20.16 -4.35 -0.26
N ILE A 102 20.80 -3.38 -0.91
CA ILE A 102 22.25 -3.15 -0.86
C ILE A 102 22.55 -1.73 -0.37
N GLY A 103 23.71 -1.55 0.25
CA GLY A 103 24.15 -0.25 0.77
C GLY A 103 25.01 -0.39 2.02
N LEU A 104 25.64 0.72 2.41
CA LEU A 104 26.48 0.81 3.60
C LEU A 104 25.70 0.51 4.91
N PRO A 105 26.36 0.25 6.05
CA PRO A 105 25.69 0.16 7.34
C PRO A 105 24.97 1.46 7.71
N GLU A 106 23.98 1.36 8.59
CA GLU A 106 23.29 2.49 9.22
C GLU A 106 22.49 3.39 8.25
N VAL A 107 22.28 2.94 7.01
CA VAL A 107 21.46 3.65 6.00
C VAL A 107 19.97 3.28 6.01
N GLY A 108 19.54 2.41 6.94
CA GLY A 108 18.11 2.03 7.07
C GLY A 108 17.64 0.92 6.12
N LYS A 109 18.54 0.05 5.63
CA LYS A 109 18.20 -1.07 4.73
C LYS A 109 17.12 -1.99 5.29
N ALA A 110 17.28 -2.42 6.54
CA ALA A 110 16.32 -3.29 7.21
C ALA A 110 14.93 -2.62 7.31
N PHE A 111 14.88 -1.35 7.71
CA PHE A 111 13.63 -0.57 7.75
C PHE A 111 12.93 -0.58 6.38
N LEU A 112 13.65 -0.25 5.31
CA LEU A 112 13.08 -0.20 3.96
C LEU A 112 12.64 -1.58 3.47
N ALA A 113 13.38 -2.64 3.82
CA ALA A 113 13.03 -4.02 3.50
C ALA A 113 11.71 -4.45 4.16
N HIS A 114 11.56 -4.19 5.47
CA HIS A 114 10.33 -4.49 6.23
C HIS A 114 9.12 -3.71 5.69
N ARG A 115 9.29 -2.41 5.42
CA ARG A 115 8.23 -1.57 4.85
C ARG A 115 7.82 -2.01 3.44
N THR A 116 8.79 -2.39 2.61
CA THR A 116 8.54 -2.94 1.27
C THR A 116 7.79 -4.26 1.35
N CYS A 117 8.19 -5.16 2.26
CA CYS A 117 7.49 -6.43 2.51
C CYS A 117 6.01 -6.19 2.86
N GLN A 118 5.76 -5.31 3.83
CA GLN A 118 4.43 -4.94 4.30
C GLN A 118 3.56 -4.35 3.17
N TYR A 119 4.08 -3.39 2.41
CA TYR A 119 3.38 -2.77 1.29
C TYR A 119 3.01 -3.79 0.21
N LEU A 120 3.96 -4.63 -0.19
CA LEU A 120 3.76 -5.65 -1.21
C LEU A 120 2.69 -6.66 -0.77
N SER A 121 2.81 -7.23 0.42
CA SER A 121 1.84 -8.20 0.92
C SER A 121 0.45 -7.62 1.15
N PHE A 122 0.36 -6.35 1.57
CA PHE A 122 -0.93 -5.74 1.86
C PHE A 122 -1.67 -5.28 0.59
N PHE A 123 -1.00 -4.50 -0.27
CA PHE A 123 -1.64 -3.88 -1.44
C PHE A 123 -1.62 -4.73 -2.70
N HIS A 124 -0.58 -5.54 -2.89
CA HIS A 124 -0.46 -6.42 -4.07
C HIS A 124 -0.82 -7.86 -3.75
N GLY A 125 -0.97 -8.21 -2.46
CA GLY A 125 -1.38 -9.55 -2.06
C GLY A 125 -0.34 -10.64 -2.27
N VAL A 126 0.87 -10.26 -2.67
CA VAL A 126 1.97 -11.18 -2.90
C VAL A 126 2.40 -11.81 -1.57
N LYS A 127 2.78 -13.08 -1.62
CA LYS A 127 3.45 -13.71 -0.47
C LYS A 127 4.88 -13.16 -0.43
N ALA A 128 5.12 -12.16 0.43
CA ALA A 128 6.44 -11.60 0.63
C ALA A 128 7.10 -12.23 1.87
N LYS A 129 8.39 -12.53 1.80
CA LYS A 129 9.18 -13.04 2.92
C LYS A 129 10.54 -12.36 2.97
N LEU A 130 10.98 -12.05 4.18
CA LEU A 130 12.26 -11.45 4.47
C LEU A 130 13.31 -12.53 4.73
N PHE A 131 14.54 -12.29 4.26
CA PHE A 131 15.69 -13.16 4.37
C PHE A 131 16.89 -12.32 4.85
N GLU A 132 17.21 -12.43 6.14
CA GLU A 132 18.30 -11.67 6.75
C GLU A 132 19.63 -12.43 6.65
N LEU A 133 20.65 -11.82 6.06
CA LEU A 133 21.91 -12.50 5.76
C LEU A 133 22.65 -13.04 6.99
N SER A 134 22.56 -12.40 8.15
CA SER A 134 23.20 -12.89 9.38
C SER A 134 22.64 -14.22 9.88
N GLU A 135 21.37 -14.55 9.58
CA GLU A 135 20.76 -15.80 10.02
C GLU A 135 21.41 -17.01 9.34
N TYR A 136 21.84 -16.84 8.09
CA TYR A 136 22.45 -17.90 7.30
C TYR A 136 23.83 -18.28 7.82
N ARG A 137 24.63 -17.27 8.17
CA ARG A 137 25.90 -17.48 8.88
C ARG A 137 25.69 -18.20 10.22
N ALA A 138 24.67 -17.79 11.00
CA ALA A 138 24.40 -18.42 12.28
C ALA A 138 23.99 -19.90 12.14
N ARG A 139 23.34 -20.27 11.03
CA ARG A 139 22.89 -21.64 10.75
C ARG A 139 23.98 -22.56 10.22
N THR A 140 24.88 -22.05 9.38
CA THR A 140 25.99 -22.85 8.82
C THR A 140 27.18 -22.93 9.78
N GLY A 141 27.42 -21.88 10.58
CA GLY A 141 28.65 -21.71 11.36
C GLY A 141 29.88 -21.36 10.51
N ALA A 142 29.73 -21.18 9.20
CA ALA A 142 30.81 -20.88 8.27
C ALA A 142 31.28 -19.41 8.39
N PRO A 143 32.52 -19.09 7.97
CA PRO A 143 33.03 -17.72 8.04
C PRO A 143 32.21 -16.76 7.13
N PRO A 144 32.20 -15.44 7.43
CA PRO A 144 31.49 -14.46 6.62
C PRO A 144 31.93 -14.47 5.15
N GLY A 145 30.98 -14.43 4.22
CA GLY A 145 31.28 -14.44 2.78
C GLY A 145 31.57 -15.83 2.20
N SER A 146 31.38 -16.90 2.97
CA SER A 146 31.53 -18.26 2.45
C SER A 146 30.46 -18.58 1.39
N GLU A 147 30.84 -19.41 0.41
CA GLU A 147 29.88 -19.88 -0.59
C GLU A 147 28.81 -20.78 0.04
N GLU A 148 29.13 -21.49 1.12
CA GLU A 148 28.19 -22.31 1.89
C GLU A 148 27.00 -21.48 2.42
N ASN A 149 27.25 -20.28 2.96
CA ASN A 149 26.18 -19.38 3.40
C ASN A 149 25.27 -18.97 2.23
N ALA A 150 25.89 -18.65 1.10
CA ALA A 150 25.19 -18.18 -0.09
C ALA A 150 24.36 -19.28 -0.75
N GLN A 151 24.85 -20.51 -0.77
CA GLN A 151 24.14 -21.68 -1.29
C GLN A 151 22.97 -22.08 -0.37
N LEU A 152 23.13 -21.99 0.96
CA LEU A 152 22.02 -22.23 1.89
C LEU A 152 20.88 -21.22 1.68
N LEU A 153 21.19 -19.94 1.49
CA LEU A 153 20.19 -18.93 1.15
C LEU A 153 19.51 -19.24 -0.18
N LEU A 154 20.27 -19.61 -1.22
CA LEU A 154 19.70 -19.98 -2.52
C LEU A 154 18.72 -21.17 -2.41
N SER A 155 19.05 -22.17 -1.61
CA SER A 155 18.17 -23.32 -1.33
C SER A 155 16.86 -22.90 -0.66
N ASP A 156 16.93 -22.03 0.34
CA ASP A 156 15.74 -21.50 1.02
C ASP A 156 14.89 -20.61 0.10
N LEU A 157 15.53 -19.80 -0.75
CA LEU A 157 14.86 -19.00 -1.77
C LEU A 157 14.12 -19.90 -2.77
N SER A 158 14.77 -20.96 -3.25
CA SER A 158 14.15 -21.93 -4.15
C SER A 158 12.95 -22.62 -3.52
N THR A 159 13.09 -23.09 -2.28
CA THR A 159 11.99 -23.70 -1.49
C THR A 159 10.80 -22.73 -1.36
N PHE A 160 11.07 -21.47 -1.03
CA PHE A 160 10.04 -20.45 -0.90
C PHE A 160 9.33 -20.17 -2.23
N MET A 161 10.06 -20.12 -3.35
CA MET A 161 9.50 -19.84 -4.68
C MET A 161 8.70 -21.00 -5.26
N GLN A 162 9.14 -22.24 -5.06
CA GLN A 162 8.42 -23.45 -5.48
C GLN A 162 7.10 -23.63 -4.72
N GLY A 163 7.07 -23.15 -3.48
CA GLY A 163 5.84 -22.94 -2.77
C GLY A 163 5.25 -24.15 -2.08
N ASN A 164 6.10 -25.12 -1.73
CA ASN A 164 5.73 -26.21 -0.84
C ASN A 164 5.04 -25.66 0.42
N VAL A 165 3.99 -26.39 0.79
CA VAL A 165 2.97 -26.04 1.78
C VAL A 165 3.59 -25.98 3.18
N ASP A 166 4.14 -24.83 3.56
CA ASP A 166 4.37 -24.52 4.97
C ASP A 166 3.02 -24.14 5.61
N GLY A 167 2.41 -25.12 6.29
CA GLY A 167 1.19 -24.90 7.08
C GLY A 167 0.53 -26.09 7.77
N ALA A 168 1.05 -27.34 7.68
CA ALA A 168 0.41 -28.49 8.32
C ALA A 168 1.37 -29.50 8.99
N SER A 169 2.61 -29.14 9.35
CA SER A 169 3.53 -30.09 10.02
C SER A 169 4.46 -29.48 11.08
N ARG A 170 4.06 -28.41 11.77
CA ARG A 170 4.84 -27.90 12.92
C ARG A 170 4.05 -27.70 14.22
N ASN A 171 2.89 -28.34 14.35
CA ASN A 171 2.16 -28.44 15.61
C ASN A 171 1.65 -29.88 15.83
N MET A 172 2.57 -30.80 16.07
CA MET A 172 2.29 -32.06 16.79
C MET A 172 3.62 -32.57 17.35
N ASP A 173 4.05 -31.96 18.45
CA ASP A 173 4.99 -32.59 19.40
C ASP A 173 4.83 -31.90 20.76
N SER A 174 3.65 -32.09 21.35
CA SER A 174 3.43 -32.12 22.79
C SER A 174 1.95 -32.43 23.00
N LEU A 175 1.64 -33.35 23.91
CA LEU A 175 0.33 -33.92 24.24
C LEU A 175 0.09 -35.28 23.58
N THR A 176 0.68 -36.30 24.21
CA THR A 176 0.23 -37.68 24.14
C THR A 176 -1.17 -37.81 24.77
N PRO A 177 -2.11 -38.50 24.09
CA PRO A 177 -3.22 -39.15 24.79
C PRO A 177 -3.14 -40.67 24.62
N ARG A 178 -3.21 -41.33 25.78
CA ARG A 178 -3.36 -42.77 26.00
C ARG A 178 -4.24 -43.49 24.95
N LYS A 179 -3.73 -44.64 24.48
CA LYS A 179 -4.49 -45.72 23.85
C LYS A 179 -5.69 -46.15 24.71
N GLN A 180 -6.87 -46.27 24.11
CA GLN A 180 -7.85 -47.31 24.45
C GLN A 180 -8.57 -47.82 23.19
N HIS A 181 -8.87 -49.11 23.23
CA HIS A 181 -9.29 -50.02 22.16
C HIS A 181 -10.81 -49.97 21.84
N SER A 182 -11.17 -50.31 20.60
CA SER A 182 -12.24 -51.27 20.17
C SER A 182 -12.68 -50.90 18.73
N SER A 183 -12.38 -51.64 17.65
CA SER A 183 -12.79 -52.99 17.18
C SER A 183 -14.17 -53.06 16.51
N HIS A 184 -14.17 -53.64 15.29
CA HIS A 184 -15.28 -54.20 14.48
C HIS A 184 -16.21 -53.24 13.72
N GLU A 185 -16.74 -53.54 12.51
CA GLU A 185 -16.46 -54.46 11.40
C GLU A 185 -17.56 -54.22 10.34
N SER A 186 -17.30 -54.61 9.08
CA SER A 186 -18.26 -55.08 8.06
C SER A 186 -18.97 -54.11 7.09
N SER A 187 -18.66 -54.32 5.81
CA SER A 187 -19.45 -53.96 4.61
C SER A 187 -20.57 -55.01 4.35
N PRO A 188 -21.54 -54.81 3.42
CA PRO A 188 -21.29 -55.19 2.01
C PRO A 188 -22.08 -54.39 0.92
N ARG A 189 -21.76 -54.76 -0.34
CA ARG A 189 -22.06 -54.18 -1.66
C ARG A 189 -23.55 -54.18 -2.10
N THR A 190 -23.91 -53.26 -3.00
CA THR A 190 -24.83 -53.52 -4.14
C THR A 190 -24.62 -52.53 -5.30
N THR A 191 -24.82 -53.03 -6.53
CA THR A 191 -24.54 -52.46 -7.87
C THR A 191 -25.64 -51.51 -8.41
N PRO A 192 -25.39 -50.75 -9.49
CA PRO A 192 -26.08 -49.48 -9.77
C PRO A 192 -27.23 -49.60 -10.78
N SER A 193 -28.28 -48.79 -10.61
CA SER A 193 -29.23 -48.44 -11.68
C SER A 193 -29.91 -47.09 -11.42
N GLY A 194 -30.08 -46.31 -12.49
CA GLY A 194 -31.17 -45.33 -12.60
C GLY A 194 -30.93 -43.86 -12.21
N SER A 195 -30.80 -43.01 -13.23
CA SER A 195 -31.21 -41.59 -13.29
C SER A 195 -30.77 -40.62 -12.19
N ARG A 196 -29.72 -39.82 -12.48
CA ARG A 196 -29.30 -38.69 -11.64
C ARG A 196 -30.17 -37.46 -11.94
N ARG A 197 -31.15 -37.20 -11.07
CA ARG A 197 -31.61 -35.83 -10.78
C ARG A 197 -30.56 -35.21 -9.88
N GLU A 198 -29.92 -34.13 -10.32
CA GLU A 198 -28.95 -33.40 -9.50
C GLU A 198 -29.69 -32.58 -8.44
N SER A 199 -29.87 -33.17 -7.27
CA SER A 199 -30.11 -32.44 -6.03
C SER A 199 -28.78 -31.85 -5.55
N PHE A 200 -28.68 -30.52 -5.53
CA PHE A 200 -27.58 -29.79 -4.90
C PHE A 200 -27.58 -30.09 -3.40
N ASP A 201 -26.61 -30.87 -2.95
CA ASP A 201 -26.43 -31.25 -1.55
C ASP A 201 -25.55 -30.20 -0.85
N ALA A 202 -26.05 -29.61 0.24
CA ALA A 202 -25.43 -28.49 0.95
C ALA A 202 -24.21 -28.87 1.81
N SER A 203 -23.66 -30.07 1.60
CA SER A 203 -22.53 -30.63 2.37
C SER A 203 -21.16 -30.34 1.75
N ASP A 204 -21.09 -29.80 0.53
CA ASP A 204 -19.82 -29.50 -0.16
C ASP A 204 -19.20 -28.13 0.24
N SER A 205 -19.38 -27.75 1.50
CA SER A 205 -18.81 -26.54 2.08
C SER A 205 -17.28 -26.61 2.26
N CYS A 206 -16.70 -27.82 2.19
CA CYS A 206 -15.25 -28.03 2.32
C CYS A 206 -14.49 -27.74 1.01
N GLY A 207 -15.11 -27.98 -0.16
CA GLY A 207 -14.49 -27.74 -1.48
C GLY A 207 -14.45 -26.27 -1.92
N LEU A 208 -15.33 -25.43 -1.37
CA LEU A 208 -15.40 -23.99 -1.70
C LEU A 208 -14.33 -23.15 -0.97
N VAL A 209 -13.91 -23.57 0.23
CA VAL A 209 -12.92 -22.85 1.06
C VAL A 209 -11.49 -23.03 0.53
N THR A 210 -11.19 -24.19 -0.07
CA THR A 210 -9.85 -24.53 -0.59
C THR A 210 -9.52 -23.87 -1.93
N ARG A 211 -10.51 -23.35 -2.67
CA ARG A 211 -10.33 -22.70 -3.99
C ARG A 211 -10.14 -21.17 -3.95
N GLN A 212 -10.01 -20.57 -2.77
CA GLN A 212 -9.85 -19.11 -2.61
C GLN A 212 -8.45 -18.55 -2.96
N HIS A 213 -7.45 -19.39 -3.24
CA HIS A 213 -6.06 -18.96 -3.34
C HIS A 213 -5.56 -18.97 -4.79
N VAL A 214 -5.86 -17.92 -5.55
CA VAL A 214 -5.10 -17.65 -6.78
C VAL A 214 -3.72 -17.13 -6.36
N ASP A 215 -2.63 -17.73 -6.85
CA ASP A 215 -1.27 -17.31 -6.52
C ASP A 215 -1.00 -15.89 -7.04
N ALA A 216 -1.06 -14.92 -6.12
CA ALA A 216 -0.81 -13.51 -6.39
C ALA A 216 0.66 -13.22 -6.69
N GLY A 217 1.55 -14.20 -6.57
CA GLY A 217 3.00 -14.06 -6.75
C GLY A 217 3.77 -14.17 -5.44
N ARG A 218 5.08 -14.39 -5.56
CA ARG A 218 6.01 -14.57 -4.43
C ARG A 218 7.18 -13.62 -4.53
N VAL A 219 7.52 -12.99 -3.42
CA VAL A 219 8.60 -12.01 -3.35
C VAL A 219 9.52 -12.34 -2.20
N ALA A 220 10.76 -12.66 -2.50
CA ALA A 220 11.79 -12.81 -1.48
C ALA A 220 12.57 -11.50 -1.37
N ILE A 221 12.71 -10.98 -0.15
CA ILE A 221 13.45 -9.75 0.12
C ILE A 221 14.67 -10.11 0.96
N VAL A 222 15.83 -10.02 0.34
CA VAL A 222 17.14 -10.28 0.94
C VAL A 222 17.73 -8.96 1.42
N TYR A 223 18.20 -8.90 2.67
CA TYR A 223 18.89 -7.72 3.19
C TYR A 223 19.98 -8.10 4.19
N ALA A 224 21.04 -7.29 4.21
CA ALA A 224 22.04 -7.32 5.26
C ALA A 224 21.59 -6.43 6.43
N ASN A 225 21.78 -6.90 7.67
CA ASN A 225 21.73 -6.02 8.82
C ASN A 225 22.98 -5.13 8.86
N ASP A 226 23.08 -4.29 9.88
CA ASP A 226 24.19 -3.33 10.00
C ASP A 226 25.45 -3.94 10.65
N SER A 227 25.52 -5.27 10.74
CA SER A 227 26.74 -5.99 11.11
C SER A 227 27.74 -6.00 9.95
N PHE A 228 29.00 -5.76 10.27
CA PHE A 228 30.10 -5.79 9.30
C PHE A 228 30.28 -7.14 8.63
N ASP A 229 30.00 -8.23 9.35
CA ASP A 229 30.13 -9.56 8.77
C ASP A 229 29.03 -9.85 7.75
N SER A 230 27.82 -9.31 7.96
CA SER A 230 26.73 -9.46 6.99
C SER A 230 26.96 -8.71 5.68
N LEU A 231 27.86 -7.73 5.67
CA LEU A 231 28.30 -7.03 4.46
C LEU A 231 29.36 -7.80 3.64
N LYS A 232 30.01 -8.79 4.26
CA LYS A 232 30.97 -9.66 3.55
C LYS A 232 30.25 -10.80 2.81
N GLU A 233 28.98 -11.05 3.14
CA GLU A 233 28.17 -12.07 2.49
C GLU A 233 28.00 -11.78 0.99
N ILE A 234 28.04 -12.82 0.16
CA ILE A 234 27.97 -12.67 -1.31
C ILE A 234 26.69 -11.96 -1.74
N TRP A 235 25.56 -12.31 -1.12
CA TRP A 235 24.24 -11.73 -1.37
C TRP A 235 24.06 -10.30 -0.84
N SER A 236 25.02 -9.74 -0.09
CA SER A 236 24.98 -8.36 0.40
C SER A 236 25.11 -7.33 -0.73
N GLY A 237 25.62 -7.76 -1.88
CA GLY A 237 25.77 -6.93 -3.07
C GLY A 237 26.77 -5.78 -2.90
N THR A 238 27.74 -5.92 -1.99
CA THR A 238 28.80 -4.94 -1.74
C THR A 238 29.82 -4.84 -2.88
N SER A 239 30.03 -5.91 -3.64
CA SER A 239 30.91 -5.95 -4.82
C SER A 239 30.15 -6.27 -6.11
N LYS A 240 30.74 -5.92 -7.26
CA LYS A 240 30.20 -6.26 -8.59
C LYS A 240 30.14 -7.77 -8.78
N GLU A 241 31.18 -8.48 -8.34
CA GLU A 241 31.30 -9.95 -8.44
C GLU A 241 30.19 -10.64 -7.67
N GLY A 242 29.86 -10.19 -6.45
CA GLY A 242 28.78 -10.76 -5.65
C GLY A 242 27.40 -10.57 -6.28
N ARG A 243 27.14 -9.38 -6.86
CA ARG A 243 25.89 -9.11 -7.59
C ARG A 243 25.77 -9.97 -8.86
N ARG A 244 26.86 -10.15 -9.59
CA ARG A 244 26.92 -11.03 -10.76
C ARG A 244 26.71 -12.49 -10.39
N TRP A 245 27.38 -12.97 -9.35
CA TRP A 245 27.19 -14.31 -8.83
C TRP A 245 25.72 -14.57 -8.47
N ALA A 246 25.07 -13.66 -7.74
CA ALA A 246 23.65 -13.79 -7.38
C ALA A 246 22.74 -13.83 -8.62
N ALA A 247 23.01 -12.99 -9.62
CA ALA A 247 22.27 -12.97 -10.87
C ALA A 247 22.44 -14.26 -11.67
N ASP A 248 23.66 -14.80 -11.76
CA ASP A 248 23.96 -15.99 -12.53
C ASP A 248 23.44 -17.25 -11.86
N MET A 249 23.51 -17.34 -10.52
CA MET A 249 22.93 -18.45 -9.77
C MET A 249 21.41 -18.51 -9.92
N LEU A 250 20.71 -17.36 -9.84
CA LEU A 250 19.26 -17.32 -10.07
C LEU A 250 18.87 -17.63 -11.52
N LYS A 251 19.71 -17.28 -12.50
CA LYS A 251 19.50 -17.65 -13.90
C LYS A 251 19.74 -19.14 -14.14
N ALA A 252 20.75 -19.72 -13.48
CA ALA A 252 21.11 -21.12 -13.59
C ALA A 252 20.05 -22.03 -12.94
N ASP A 253 19.54 -21.65 -11.77
CA ASP A 253 18.50 -22.40 -11.07
C ASP A 253 17.11 -22.13 -11.66
N LYS A 254 16.77 -22.92 -12.68
CA LYS A 254 15.45 -22.89 -13.33
C LYS A 254 14.28 -23.20 -12.39
N SER A 255 14.52 -23.74 -11.19
CA SER A 255 13.44 -24.04 -10.23
C SER A 255 12.91 -22.79 -9.53
N VAL A 256 13.72 -21.73 -9.41
CA VAL A 256 13.34 -20.47 -8.76
C VAL A 256 12.40 -19.67 -9.66
N MET A 257 12.68 -19.63 -10.98
CA MET A 257 11.94 -18.83 -11.99
C MET A 257 11.64 -17.39 -11.54
N ALA A 258 12.57 -16.75 -10.83
CA ALA A 258 12.37 -15.41 -10.29
C ALA A 258 13.18 -14.35 -11.03
N GLN A 259 12.60 -13.14 -11.11
CA GLN A 259 13.31 -11.96 -11.58
C GLN A 259 14.08 -11.32 -10.42
N LEU A 260 15.38 -11.09 -10.62
CA LEU A 260 16.22 -10.38 -9.66
C LEU A 260 16.08 -8.86 -9.85
N MET A 261 16.02 -8.14 -8.73
CA MET A 261 16.22 -6.69 -8.72
C MET A 261 17.01 -6.23 -7.48
N PHE A 262 17.81 -5.20 -7.64
CA PHE A 262 18.57 -4.58 -6.56
C PHE A 262 17.94 -3.26 -6.12
N ILE A 263 17.92 -3.00 -4.82
CA ILE A 263 17.56 -1.69 -4.26
C ILE A 263 18.78 -1.18 -3.50
N GLU A 264 19.45 -0.19 -4.07
CA GLU A 264 20.60 0.45 -3.46
C GLU A 264 20.17 1.67 -2.66
N VAL A 265 20.52 1.70 -1.38
CA VAL A 265 20.21 2.81 -0.47
C VAL A 265 21.49 3.58 -0.21
N ILE A 266 21.56 4.82 -0.72
CA ILE A 266 22.75 5.68 -0.62
C ILE A 266 22.39 6.87 0.26
N VAL A 267 23.06 6.99 1.41
CA VAL A 267 22.87 8.12 2.32
C VAL A 267 24.22 8.79 2.51
N SER A 268 24.34 10.02 1.99
CA SER A 268 25.56 10.83 2.08
C SER A 268 25.48 11.93 3.13
N VAL A 269 24.30 12.15 3.72
CA VAL A 269 24.05 13.22 4.68
C VAL A 269 24.28 12.70 6.12
N PRO A 270 25.29 13.20 6.86
CA PRO A 270 25.65 12.65 8.17
C PRO A 270 24.51 12.64 9.18
N ALA A 271 23.70 13.69 9.28
CA ALA A 271 22.65 13.71 10.29
C ALA A 271 21.46 12.78 9.98
N LEU A 272 21.29 12.32 8.73
CA LEU A 272 20.36 11.21 8.43
C LEU A 272 20.89 9.89 9.02
N ILE A 273 22.21 9.66 8.92
CA ILE A 273 22.87 8.50 9.53
C ILE A 273 22.77 8.59 11.07
N SER A 274 23.06 9.76 11.65
CA SER A 274 22.89 9.99 13.10
C SER A 274 21.46 9.74 13.57
N ALA A 275 20.45 10.17 12.79
CA ALA A 275 19.05 9.92 13.09
C ALA A 275 18.72 8.42 13.10
N ASN A 276 19.22 7.65 12.13
CA ASN A 276 19.03 6.20 12.10
C ASN A 276 19.69 5.49 13.27
N ILE A 277 20.92 5.88 13.63
CA ILE A 277 21.65 5.34 14.78
C ILE A 277 20.85 5.57 16.06
N CYS A 278 20.34 6.81 16.25
CA CYS A 278 19.50 7.15 17.39
C CYS A 278 18.18 6.36 17.41
N ALA A 279 17.50 6.26 16.27
CA ALA A 279 16.22 5.55 16.16
C ALA A 279 16.40 4.04 16.45
N LYS A 280 17.48 3.43 15.95
CA LYS A 280 17.81 2.03 16.24
C LYS A 280 18.14 1.82 17.72
N ALA A 281 18.90 2.73 18.34
CA ALA A 281 19.18 2.65 19.77
C ALA A 281 17.89 2.73 20.60
N ALA A 282 17.00 3.66 20.25
CA ALA A 282 15.70 3.81 20.89
C ALA A 282 14.82 2.55 20.74
N ALA A 283 14.81 1.93 19.56
CA ALA A 283 14.06 0.70 19.30
C ALA A 283 14.57 -0.50 20.13
N ARG A 284 15.87 -0.52 20.48
CA ARG A 284 16.47 -1.51 21.39
C ARG A 284 16.25 -1.18 22.88
N GLY A 285 15.57 -0.07 23.19
CA GLY A 285 15.44 0.44 24.55
C GLY A 285 16.76 0.96 25.14
N CYS A 286 17.76 1.24 24.30
CA CYS A 286 19.03 1.80 24.73
C CYS A 286 18.92 3.32 24.94
N PRO A 287 19.71 3.90 25.86
CA PRO A 287 19.85 5.35 25.97
C PRO A 287 20.27 6.00 24.65
N LYS A 288 19.94 7.28 24.48
CA LYS A 288 20.41 8.04 23.32
C LYS A 288 21.94 7.98 23.25
N PRO A 289 22.53 7.55 22.12
CA PRO A 289 23.99 7.47 21.97
C PRO A 289 24.66 8.83 22.21
N SER A 290 25.86 8.83 22.82
CA SER A 290 26.65 10.06 22.91
C SER A 290 27.13 10.48 21.52
N GLN A 291 27.46 11.76 21.35
CA GLN A 291 27.96 12.27 20.07
C GLN A 291 29.22 11.53 19.61
N GLU A 292 30.12 11.18 20.53
CA GLU A 292 31.32 10.39 20.24
C GLU A 292 31.00 9.03 19.62
N HIS A 293 30.00 8.30 20.13
CA HIS A 293 29.58 7.01 19.55
C HIS A 293 28.97 7.17 18.16
N ILE A 294 28.28 8.28 17.92
CA ILE A 294 27.72 8.61 16.60
C ILE A 294 28.86 8.90 15.62
N ASP A 295 29.83 9.70 16.02
CA ASP A 295 30.98 10.06 15.19
C ASP A 295 31.85 8.83 14.88
N GLU A 296 32.05 7.93 15.84
CA GLU A 296 32.74 6.65 15.63
C GLU A 296 31.97 5.74 14.64
N ALA A 297 30.64 5.66 14.78
CA ALA A 297 29.81 4.90 13.84
C ALA A 297 29.87 5.47 12.42
N ILE A 298 29.85 6.80 12.27
CA ILE A 298 30.02 7.48 10.99
C ILE A 298 31.42 7.22 10.42
N GLY A 299 32.47 7.28 11.25
CA GLY A 299 33.84 6.94 10.87
C GLY A 299 33.95 5.53 10.32
N ARG A 300 33.36 4.55 11.02
CA ARG A 300 33.29 3.17 10.53
C ARG A 300 32.57 3.08 9.18
N VAL A 301 31.42 3.74 9.01
CA VAL A 301 30.72 3.77 7.71
C VAL A 301 31.62 4.30 6.59
N ALA A 302 32.43 5.33 6.86
CA ALA A 302 33.38 5.89 5.90
C ALA A 302 34.50 4.91 5.54
N ASP A 303 35.03 4.15 6.51
CA ASP A 303 36.04 3.11 6.25
C ASP A 303 35.52 2.05 5.27
N TYR A 304 34.24 1.64 5.40
CA TYR A 304 33.62 0.67 4.48
C TYR A 304 33.33 1.23 3.09
N ALA A 305 33.20 2.56 2.95
CA ALA A 305 33.00 3.17 1.64
C ALA A 305 34.17 2.90 0.69
N GLY A 306 35.37 2.60 1.22
CA GLY A 306 36.53 2.20 0.40
C GLY A 306 36.44 0.78 -0.19
N VAL A 307 35.65 -0.11 0.42
CA VAL A 307 35.45 -1.50 -0.05
C VAL A 307 34.15 -1.63 -0.86
N TYR A 308 33.16 -0.78 -0.58
CA TYR A 308 31.86 -0.82 -1.21
C TYR A 308 31.88 -0.28 -2.64
N VAL A 309 31.40 -1.08 -3.59
CA VAL A 309 31.24 -0.65 -4.98
C VAL A 309 29.77 -0.44 -5.26
N THR A 310 29.38 0.82 -5.49
CA THR A 310 28.00 1.18 -5.88
C THR A 310 27.61 0.50 -7.19
N LEU A 311 26.31 0.34 -7.46
CA LEU A 311 25.87 -0.10 -8.79
C LEU A 311 26.34 0.92 -9.84
N GLN A 312 26.82 0.46 -10.98
CA GLN A 312 27.30 1.35 -12.05
C GLN A 312 26.28 1.50 -13.20
N ASP A 313 26.39 2.61 -13.91
CA ASP A 313 25.72 2.95 -15.17
C ASP A 313 26.73 3.15 -16.32
N ASP A 314 27.92 2.56 -16.17
CA ASP A 314 29.05 2.63 -17.11
C ASP A 314 29.01 1.54 -18.21
N GLY A 315 27.89 0.83 -18.35
CA GLY A 315 27.77 -0.34 -19.23
C GLY A 315 28.09 -1.67 -18.55
N SER A 316 28.75 -1.69 -17.40
CA SER A 316 29.16 -2.95 -16.74
C SER A 316 28.04 -3.66 -15.99
N GLU A 317 26.95 -2.96 -15.65
CA GLU A 317 25.81 -3.50 -14.86
C GLU A 317 24.43 -3.06 -15.43
N ASP A 318 24.40 -2.50 -16.63
CA ASP A 318 23.19 -1.96 -17.28
C ASP A 318 22.14 -3.05 -17.56
N ASP A 319 22.53 -4.32 -17.58
CA ASP A 319 21.61 -5.43 -17.75
C ASP A 319 20.83 -5.80 -16.48
N LEU A 320 21.26 -5.34 -15.31
CA LEU A 320 20.60 -5.60 -14.03
C LEU A 320 19.40 -4.68 -13.80
N SER A 321 18.30 -5.20 -13.25
CA SER A 321 17.20 -4.37 -12.78
C SER A 321 17.56 -3.76 -11.43
N TYR A 322 17.53 -2.44 -11.29
CA TYR A 322 17.81 -1.81 -10.01
C TYR A 322 17.13 -0.46 -9.78
N VAL A 323 17.02 -0.08 -8.51
CA VAL A 323 16.64 1.26 -8.05
C VAL A 323 17.67 1.77 -7.07
N LYS A 324 18.22 2.96 -7.31
CA LYS A 324 19.05 3.69 -6.35
C LYS A 324 18.19 4.74 -5.66
N VAL A 325 18.07 4.64 -4.34
CA VAL A 325 17.39 5.61 -3.48
C VAL A 325 18.46 6.44 -2.78
N ILE A 326 18.62 7.69 -3.21
CA ILE A 326 19.68 8.59 -2.73
C ILE A 326 19.06 9.59 -1.75
N ASN A 327 19.59 9.60 -0.52
CA ASN A 327 19.16 10.45 0.60
C ASN A 327 17.64 10.45 0.82
N TYR A 328 17.03 9.26 0.77
CA TYR A 328 15.60 9.00 0.99
C TYR A 328 14.67 9.86 0.12
N GLY A 329 14.37 9.37 -1.09
CA GLY A 329 13.45 10.02 -2.02
C GLY A 329 13.99 11.29 -2.71
N LYS A 330 15.04 11.96 -2.17
CA LYS A 330 15.64 13.17 -2.77
C LYS A 330 16.07 12.98 -4.22
N LYS A 331 16.64 11.83 -4.56
CA LYS A 331 16.89 11.41 -5.94
C LYS A 331 16.69 9.91 -6.05
N VAL A 332 15.97 9.50 -7.09
CA VAL A 332 15.77 8.08 -7.43
C VAL A 332 16.29 7.84 -8.83
N VAL A 333 17.12 6.82 -9.00
CA VAL A 333 17.60 6.35 -10.31
C VAL A 333 17.08 4.94 -10.52
N ALA A 334 16.42 4.69 -11.64
CA ALA A 334 15.83 3.40 -11.95
C ALA A 334 16.41 2.85 -13.25
N ASN A 335 16.81 1.57 -13.26
CA ASN A 335 17.30 0.87 -14.44
C ASN A 335 16.51 -0.42 -14.68
N LYS A 336 16.10 -0.66 -15.93
CA LYS A 336 15.35 -1.85 -16.38
C LYS A 336 14.16 -2.25 -15.49
N MET A 337 13.39 -1.26 -15.04
CA MET A 337 12.20 -1.45 -14.18
C MET A 337 10.93 -1.81 -14.97
N ASN A 338 11.04 -2.79 -15.87
CA ASN A 338 9.93 -3.24 -16.71
C ASN A 338 8.99 -4.17 -15.93
N GLY A 339 7.68 -3.94 -16.06
CA GLY A 339 6.64 -4.78 -15.45
C GLY A 339 5.93 -4.10 -14.27
N HIS A 340 4.69 -4.53 -14.01
CA HIS A 340 3.79 -3.85 -13.08
C HIS A 340 4.39 -3.74 -11.66
N LEU A 341 4.85 -4.86 -11.08
CA LEU A 341 5.36 -4.87 -9.70
C LEU A 341 6.60 -3.98 -9.53
N LYS A 342 7.56 -4.08 -10.46
CA LYS A 342 8.80 -3.28 -10.45
C LYS A 342 8.49 -1.78 -10.47
N MET A 343 7.61 -1.33 -11.36
CA MET A 343 7.22 0.09 -11.44
C MET A 343 6.50 0.56 -10.17
N ARG A 344 5.59 -0.25 -9.62
CA ARG A 344 4.89 0.07 -8.36
C ARG A 344 5.85 0.13 -7.16
N MET A 345 6.90 -0.69 -7.17
CA MET A 345 7.95 -0.62 -6.17
C MET A 345 8.81 0.63 -6.33
N ALA A 346 9.23 0.98 -7.55
CA ALA A 346 10.00 2.21 -7.78
C ALA A 346 9.23 3.45 -7.30
N GLN A 347 7.91 3.48 -7.56
CA GLN A 347 7.02 4.52 -7.05
C GLN A 347 6.98 4.54 -5.52
N PHE A 348 6.78 3.38 -4.87
CA PHE A 348 6.75 3.30 -3.41
C PHE A 348 8.09 3.71 -2.78
N LEU A 349 9.21 3.17 -3.26
CA LEU A 349 10.56 3.49 -2.77
C LEU A 349 10.94 4.96 -2.93
N SER A 350 10.34 5.66 -3.90
CA SER A 350 10.55 7.10 -4.06
C SER A 350 9.89 7.94 -2.97
N ALA A 351 8.89 7.39 -2.26
CA ALA A 351 8.18 8.08 -1.20
C ALA A 351 8.72 7.79 0.21
N ILE A 352 9.31 6.60 0.44
CA ILE A 352 9.67 6.15 1.79
C ILE A 352 10.92 6.85 2.34
N HIS A 353 10.89 7.16 3.63
CA HIS A 353 12.04 7.59 4.42
C HIS A 353 12.03 6.93 5.82
N THR A 354 13.13 7.03 6.57
CA THR A 354 13.28 6.40 7.90
C THR A 354 12.75 7.21 9.08
N SER A 355 12.24 8.43 8.85
CA SER A 355 11.74 9.25 9.96
C SER A 355 10.46 8.67 10.56
N ARG A 356 10.23 9.00 11.84
CA ARG A 356 9.02 8.64 12.57
C ARG A 356 7.79 9.29 11.94
N HIS A 357 6.75 8.49 11.71
CA HIS A 357 5.43 8.96 11.28
C HIS A 357 4.46 8.94 12.46
N VAL A 358 3.57 9.93 12.49
CA VAL A 358 2.48 10.04 13.48
C VAL A 358 1.18 10.29 12.73
N ILE A 359 0.28 9.30 12.75
CA ILE A 359 -0.99 9.35 12.02
C ILE A 359 -2.14 9.27 13.02
N TYR A 360 -3.12 10.15 12.88
CA TYR A 360 -4.34 10.16 13.66
C TYR A 360 -5.49 9.72 12.75
N LEU A 361 -6.19 8.66 13.15
CA LEU A 361 -7.36 8.14 12.45
C LEU A 361 -8.60 8.44 13.28
N SER A 362 -9.61 9.01 12.65
CA SER A 362 -10.90 9.30 13.27
C SER A 362 -12.02 9.01 12.29
N ARG A 363 -13.07 8.31 12.75
CA ARG A 363 -14.33 8.28 12.00
C ARG A 363 -14.97 9.65 12.07
N HIS A 364 -15.76 10.01 11.05
CA HIS A 364 -16.73 11.08 11.21
C HIS A 364 -17.56 10.90 12.49
N GLY A 365 -18.07 12.01 13.03
CA GLY A 365 -19.07 11.99 14.10
C GLY A 365 -20.27 11.13 13.71
N GLN A 366 -21.00 10.65 14.71
CA GLN A 366 -22.24 9.88 14.49
C GLN A 366 -23.16 10.63 13.50
N SER A 367 -23.58 9.94 12.45
CA SER A 367 -24.51 10.46 11.44
C SER A 367 -25.93 9.99 11.70
N GLU A 368 -26.92 10.61 11.05
CA GLU A 368 -28.32 10.16 11.12
C GLU A 368 -28.48 8.69 10.71
N TYR A 369 -27.74 8.22 9.70
CA TYR A 369 -27.80 6.81 9.32
C TYR A 369 -27.20 5.89 10.37
N ASN A 370 -26.20 6.34 11.13
CA ASN A 370 -25.69 5.54 12.24
C ASN A 370 -26.76 5.37 13.33
N VAL A 371 -27.51 6.43 13.65
CA VAL A 371 -28.65 6.36 14.58
C VAL A 371 -29.73 5.40 14.04
N LEU A 372 -29.99 5.43 12.75
CA LEU A 372 -31.00 4.58 12.10
C LEU A 372 -30.50 3.17 11.78
N GLY A 373 -29.24 2.81 12.02
CA GLY A 373 -28.65 1.52 11.64
C GLY A 373 -28.53 1.28 10.13
N LYS A 374 -28.52 2.35 9.33
CA LYS A 374 -28.39 2.31 7.86
C LYS A 374 -26.93 2.39 7.42
N ILE A 375 -26.61 1.76 6.30
CA ILE A 375 -25.25 1.79 5.70
C ILE A 375 -25.16 2.74 4.51
N GLY A 376 -23.94 3.21 4.21
CA GLY A 376 -23.69 4.08 3.06
C GLY A 376 -24.32 5.46 3.17
N GLY A 377 -24.74 6.01 2.03
CA GLY A 377 -25.40 7.29 1.85
C GLY A 377 -24.50 8.49 2.11
N ASN A 378 -25.13 9.66 2.09
CA ASN A 378 -24.50 10.93 2.45
C ASN A 378 -25.31 11.70 3.52
N PRO A 379 -25.66 11.08 4.66
CA PRO A 379 -26.42 11.75 5.71
C PRO A 379 -25.59 12.83 6.42
N PRO A 380 -26.26 13.84 7.03
CA PRO A 380 -25.61 14.79 7.92
C PRO A 380 -25.25 14.14 9.28
N LEU A 381 -24.59 14.92 10.15
CA LEU A 381 -24.30 14.53 11.52
C LEU A 381 -25.56 14.54 12.39
N SER A 382 -25.61 13.66 13.40
CA SER A 382 -26.56 13.75 14.50
C SER A 382 -26.08 14.81 15.51
N ALA A 383 -26.92 15.16 16.50
CA ALA A 383 -26.53 16.06 17.59
C ALA A 383 -25.28 15.57 18.35
N ALA A 384 -25.17 14.26 18.61
CA ALA A 384 -23.98 13.66 19.22
C ALA A 384 -22.76 13.67 18.28
N GLY A 385 -22.99 13.59 16.97
CA GLY A 385 -21.94 13.78 15.96
C GLY A 385 -21.41 15.21 15.92
N ASP A 386 -22.30 16.21 16.01
CA ASP A 386 -21.95 17.62 16.08
C ASP A 386 -21.16 17.95 17.36
N GLU A 387 -21.56 17.40 18.51
CA GLU A 387 -20.82 17.57 19.76
C GLU A 387 -19.39 16.99 19.65
N TYR A 388 -19.25 15.81 19.05
CA TYR A 388 -17.93 15.23 18.75
C TYR A 388 -17.10 16.13 17.83
N ALA A 389 -17.70 16.72 16.79
CA ALA A 389 -17.01 17.60 15.86
C ALA A 389 -16.41 18.83 16.59
N VAL A 390 -17.15 19.43 17.51
CA VAL A 390 -16.66 20.54 18.36
C VAL A 390 -15.52 20.08 19.27
N ARG A 391 -15.68 18.94 19.95
CA ARG A 391 -14.65 18.39 20.84
C ARG A 391 -13.38 18.04 20.08
N LEU A 392 -13.49 17.47 18.88
CA LEU A 392 -12.36 17.19 18.00
C LEU A 392 -11.65 18.48 17.60
N GLY A 393 -12.39 19.51 17.16
CA GLY A 393 -11.83 20.82 16.80
C GLY A 393 -11.01 21.46 17.92
N ASN A 394 -11.47 21.34 19.17
CA ASN A 394 -10.74 21.83 20.35
C ASN A 394 -9.55 20.93 20.74
N TRP A 395 -9.64 19.63 20.47
CA TRP A 395 -8.61 18.65 20.82
C TRP A 395 -7.39 18.70 19.88
N VAL A 396 -7.61 18.98 18.58
CA VAL A 396 -6.55 18.98 17.55
C VAL A 396 -5.37 19.91 17.88
N PRO A 397 -5.57 21.20 18.27
CA PRO A 397 -4.46 22.10 18.57
C PRO A 397 -3.56 21.65 19.72
N ALA A 398 -4.12 20.94 20.71
CA ALA A 398 -3.39 20.48 21.87
C ALA A 398 -2.62 19.18 21.62
N ASN A 399 -3.07 18.33 20.67
CA ASN A 399 -2.60 16.95 20.55
C ASN A 399 -2.01 16.57 19.18
N VAL A 400 -2.51 17.15 18.09
CA VAL A 400 -2.04 16.86 16.73
C VAL A 400 -0.93 17.84 16.34
N TRP A 401 -1.10 19.13 16.67
CA TRP A 401 -0.13 20.17 16.35
C TRP A 401 1.09 20.16 17.27
N ARG A 402 1.13 19.29 18.28
CA ARG A 402 2.21 19.24 19.27
C ARG A 402 2.93 17.91 19.23
N GLN A 403 4.24 17.97 19.04
CA GLN A 403 5.14 16.83 19.26
C GLN A 403 6.24 17.27 20.22
N GLU A 404 6.45 16.50 21.29
CA GLU A 404 7.49 16.77 22.30
C GLU A 404 7.43 18.21 22.86
N GLY A 405 6.22 18.73 23.05
CA GLY A 405 5.95 20.08 23.57
C GLY A 405 6.08 21.21 22.54
N LYS A 406 6.62 20.95 21.35
CA LYS A 406 6.78 21.94 20.27
C LYS A 406 5.60 21.92 19.31
N ILE A 407 5.24 23.10 18.81
CA ILE A 407 4.27 23.22 17.71
C ILE A 407 4.94 22.76 16.42
N VAL A 408 4.30 21.84 15.71
CA VAL A 408 4.75 21.31 14.43
C VAL A 408 3.69 21.56 13.36
N GLN A 409 4.12 21.57 12.10
CA GLN A 409 3.22 21.52 10.96
C GLN A 409 2.34 20.27 11.06
N ALA A 410 1.07 20.36 10.67
CA ALA A 410 0.13 19.23 10.70
C ALA A 410 -0.84 19.31 9.52
N ARG A 411 -1.27 18.14 9.03
CA ARG A 411 -2.18 18.00 7.89
C ARG A 411 -3.52 17.42 8.31
N LEU A 412 -4.56 17.75 7.54
CA LEU A 412 -5.91 17.22 7.70
C LEU A 412 -6.43 16.69 6.37
N TRP A 413 -6.86 15.43 6.36
CA TRP A 413 -7.55 14.81 5.24
C TRP A 413 -8.98 14.44 5.63
N THR A 414 -9.91 14.66 4.71
CA THR A 414 -11.29 14.18 4.82
C THR A 414 -11.69 13.37 3.58
N SER A 415 -12.75 12.59 3.71
CA SER A 415 -13.47 12.10 2.53
C SER A 415 -14.28 13.22 1.87
N SER A 416 -14.91 12.93 0.73
CA SER A 416 -15.82 13.85 0.04
C SER A 416 -17.24 13.84 0.59
N LEU A 417 -17.56 12.90 1.50
CA LEU A 417 -18.89 12.77 2.08
C LEU A 417 -19.12 13.81 3.19
N GLN A 418 -20.33 14.38 3.22
CA GLN A 418 -20.70 15.52 4.05
C GLN A 418 -20.35 15.31 5.53
N ARG A 419 -20.58 14.11 6.07
CA ARG A 419 -20.32 13.80 7.48
C ARG A 419 -18.86 13.95 7.90
N THR A 420 -17.87 13.67 7.04
CA THR A 420 -16.45 13.88 7.40
C THR A 420 -16.09 15.36 7.36
N ILE A 421 -16.59 16.08 6.36
CA ILE A 421 -16.42 17.53 6.21
C ILE A 421 -17.04 18.28 7.40
N LEU A 422 -18.27 17.92 7.78
CA LEU A 422 -18.94 18.51 8.95
C LEU A 422 -18.23 18.18 10.26
N THR A 423 -17.60 17.01 10.36
CA THR A 423 -16.81 16.65 11.56
C THR A 423 -15.56 17.51 11.67
N ALA A 424 -14.93 17.81 10.54
CA ALA A 424 -13.72 18.63 10.48
C ALA A 424 -13.98 20.14 10.58
N ARG A 425 -15.22 20.62 10.44
CA ARG A 425 -15.56 22.06 10.31
C ARG A 425 -15.13 22.95 11.47
N HIS A 426 -14.92 22.38 12.66
CA HIS A 426 -14.51 23.10 13.86
C HIS A 426 -12.99 23.04 14.10
N ILE A 427 -12.23 22.37 13.24
CA ILE A 427 -10.77 22.35 13.31
C ILE A 427 -10.26 23.72 12.82
N PRO A 428 -9.46 24.44 13.60
CA PRO A 428 -8.96 25.75 13.21
C PRO A 428 -7.86 25.65 12.13
N HIS A 429 -7.76 26.66 11.26
CA HIS A 429 -6.77 26.74 10.17
C HIS A 429 -5.92 28.02 10.22
N PRO A 430 -5.18 28.31 11.30
CA PRO A 430 -4.33 29.49 11.36
C PRO A 430 -3.13 29.33 10.43
N VAL A 431 -2.74 30.42 9.76
CA VAL A 431 -1.43 30.52 9.12
C VAL A 431 -0.40 30.76 10.22
N LEU A 432 0.56 29.84 10.33
CA LEU A 432 1.67 29.93 11.26
C LEU A 432 2.96 30.15 10.50
N HIS A 433 3.81 31.02 11.05
CA HIS A 433 5.16 31.21 10.54
C HIS A 433 6.09 30.24 11.22
N PHE A 434 6.71 29.38 10.44
CA PHE A 434 7.78 28.52 10.91
C PHE A 434 9.09 29.13 10.46
N PRO A 435 10.05 29.39 11.37
CA PRO A 435 11.35 29.90 10.95
C PRO A 435 11.94 28.92 9.93
N PRO A 436 12.60 29.42 8.86
CA PRO A 436 13.30 28.55 7.92
C PRO A 436 14.20 27.64 8.73
N SER A 437 13.87 26.35 8.67
CA SER A 437 14.12 25.44 9.76
C SER A 437 15.57 25.50 10.29
N SER A 438 15.76 25.64 11.60
CA SER A 438 17.02 25.28 12.27
C SER A 438 17.26 23.76 12.28
N SER A 439 16.36 22.98 11.64
CA SER A 439 16.54 21.59 11.23
C SER A 439 16.89 21.46 9.74
N SER A 440 17.53 22.48 9.19
CA SER A 440 18.19 22.43 7.90
C SER A 440 19.47 21.59 8.00
N LEU A 441 19.36 20.31 7.63
CA LEU A 441 20.41 19.65 6.81
C LEU A 441 20.50 20.28 5.39
N HIS A 442 20.28 21.58 5.32
CA HIS A 442 20.01 22.37 4.11
C HIS A 442 20.91 23.62 4.09
N SER A 443 22.12 23.53 4.64
CA SER A 443 23.26 24.38 4.27
C SER A 443 24.22 23.59 3.36
N LEU A 444 23.70 23.05 2.26
CA LEU A 444 24.54 22.54 1.16
C LEU A 444 24.47 23.54 -0.01
N PRO A 445 25.59 23.91 -0.65
CA PRO A 445 25.70 25.13 -1.48
C PRO A 445 24.97 25.09 -2.84
N LEU A 446 24.12 24.09 -3.07
CA LEU A 446 23.54 23.80 -4.39
C LEU A 446 22.04 23.51 -4.35
N GLN A 447 21.35 23.90 -3.29
CA GLN A 447 19.89 23.80 -3.27
C GLN A 447 19.24 25.05 -3.87
N PRO A 448 18.13 24.90 -4.62
CA PRO A 448 17.26 26.03 -4.93
C PRO A 448 16.87 26.72 -3.62
N ARG A 449 16.92 28.06 -3.58
CA ARG A 449 16.38 28.81 -2.43
C ARG A 449 14.95 28.31 -2.13
N PRO A 450 14.56 28.16 -0.85
CA PRO A 450 13.16 27.97 -0.51
C PRO A 450 12.34 29.07 -1.19
N ARG A 451 11.15 28.73 -1.67
CA ARG A 451 10.25 29.74 -2.24
C ARG A 451 9.91 30.72 -1.11
N PRO A 452 9.70 32.01 -1.41
CA PRO A 452 9.28 32.99 -0.40
C PRO A 452 8.06 32.53 0.43
N ASP A 453 7.24 31.65 -0.14
CA ASP A 453 6.00 31.11 0.45
C ASP A 453 6.23 29.96 1.46
N ASP A 454 7.46 29.42 1.59
CA ASP A 454 7.75 28.26 2.47
C ASP A 454 7.86 28.65 3.97
N GLU A 455 7.77 29.95 4.30
CA GLU A 455 7.74 30.44 5.69
C GLU A 455 6.33 30.41 6.31
N GLU A 456 5.29 30.41 5.48
CA GLU A 456 3.89 30.42 5.88
C GLU A 456 3.26 29.02 5.75
N TRP A 457 2.68 28.53 6.85
CA TRP A 457 2.01 27.24 6.87
C TRP A 457 0.59 27.37 7.40
N GLU A 458 -0.40 27.09 6.55
CA GLU A 458 -1.80 26.98 6.97
C GLU A 458 -2.04 25.65 7.69
N GLN A 459 -2.26 25.71 9.00
CA GLN A 459 -2.39 24.51 9.82
C GLN A 459 -3.63 23.70 9.47
N THR A 460 -3.45 22.39 9.30
CA THR A 460 -4.56 21.46 9.05
C THR A 460 -5.47 21.89 7.90
N ALA A 461 -4.95 22.61 6.89
CA ALA A 461 -5.73 22.98 5.71
C ALA A 461 -6.40 21.73 5.11
N PRO A 462 -7.74 21.72 4.97
CA PRO A 462 -8.48 20.50 4.67
C PRO A 462 -8.23 20.04 3.24
N ARG A 463 -7.75 18.81 3.07
CA ARG A 463 -7.66 18.13 1.78
C ARG A 463 -8.72 17.05 1.66
N VAL A 464 -9.50 17.11 0.58
CA VAL A 464 -10.63 16.21 0.34
C VAL A 464 -10.24 15.14 -0.67
N TYR A 465 -10.35 13.86 -0.28
CA TYR A 465 -10.07 12.74 -1.16
C TYR A 465 -11.28 11.83 -1.32
N ARG A 466 -11.75 11.63 -2.55
CA ARG A 466 -12.77 10.62 -2.87
C ARG A 466 -12.30 9.19 -2.57
N SER A 467 -10.99 8.94 -2.69
CA SER A 467 -10.38 7.67 -2.29
C SER A 467 -10.50 7.38 -0.79
N LEU A 468 -10.96 8.33 0.04
CA LEU A 468 -11.30 8.14 1.45
C LEU A 468 -12.80 8.00 1.71
N ASP A 469 -13.66 8.00 0.68
CA ASP A 469 -15.11 7.77 0.84
C ASP A 469 -15.39 6.36 1.37
N GLU A 470 -16.49 6.19 2.09
CA GLU A 470 -16.89 4.88 2.66
C GLU A 470 -17.02 3.82 1.55
N ILE A 471 -16.95 2.55 1.93
CA ILE A 471 -17.29 1.45 1.02
C ILE A 471 -18.66 1.69 0.39
N PHE A 472 -18.71 1.68 -0.95
CA PHE A 472 -19.95 1.84 -1.68
C PHE A 472 -20.74 0.53 -1.67
N ALA A 473 -21.90 0.49 -1.02
CA ALA A 473 -22.75 -0.69 -0.89
C ALA A 473 -23.65 -0.95 -2.11
N GLY A 474 -23.49 -0.17 -3.19
CA GLY A 474 -24.20 -0.36 -4.44
C GLY A 474 -25.72 -0.32 -4.27
N GLU A 475 -26.41 -1.39 -4.66
CA GLU A 475 -27.87 -1.51 -4.54
C GLU A 475 -28.39 -1.50 -3.10
N TYR A 476 -27.51 -1.70 -2.11
CA TYR A 476 -27.85 -1.73 -0.69
C TYR A 476 -27.50 -0.43 0.07
N GLU A 477 -27.17 0.64 -0.65
CA GLU A 477 -27.01 1.96 -0.05
C GLU A 477 -28.29 2.43 0.68
N GLY A 478 -28.15 2.88 1.92
CA GLY A 478 -29.27 3.36 2.75
C GLY A 478 -30.13 2.27 3.41
N TYR A 479 -29.81 0.99 3.21
CA TYR A 479 -30.50 -0.12 3.88
C TYR A 479 -29.94 -0.39 5.29
N ARG A 480 -30.75 -1.02 6.15
CA ARG A 480 -30.24 -1.67 7.37
C ARG A 480 -29.72 -3.06 7.05
N TYR A 481 -28.79 -3.57 7.85
CA TYR A 481 -28.30 -4.95 7.69
C TYR A 481 -29.41 -6.00 7.87
N GLU A 482 -30.41 -5.73 8.71
CA GLU A 482 -31.59 -6.58 8.87
C GLU A 482 -32.43 -6.65 7.61
N ASP A 483 -32.67 -5.49 6.97
CA ASP A 483 -33.42 -5.40 5.72
C ASP A 483 -32.72 -6.15 4.58
N ILE A 484 -31.38 -6.06 4.50
CA ILE A 484 -30.59 -6.81 3.52
C ILE A 484 -30.71 -8.32 3.77
N ARG A 485 -30.63 -8.75 5.03
CA ARG A 485 -30.80 -10.17 5.41
C ARG A 485 -32.19 -10.70 5.03
N ALA A 486 -33.23 -9.89 5.23
CA ALA A 486 -34.60 -10.25 4.86
C ALA A 486 -34.83 -10.28 3.35
N LYS A 487 -34.33 -9.26 2.62
CA LYS A 487 -34.50 -9.12 1.17
C LYS A 487 -33.63 -10.10 0.36
N ALA A 488 -32.42 -10.36 0.81
CA ALA A 488 -31.41 -11.11 0.08
C ALA A 488 -30.54 -11.97 1.03
N ALA A 489 -31.12 -13.03 1.59
CA ALA A 489 -30.44 -13.93 2.52
C ALA A 489 -29.15 -14.55 1.95
N LYS A 490 -29.13 -14.81 0.64
CA LYS A 490 -27.94 -15.30 -0.08
C LYS A 490 -26.78 -14.30 0.01
N GLU A 491 -27.03 -13.01 -0.25
CA GLU A 491 -26.00 -11.96 -0.21
C GLU A 491 -25.41 -11.78 1.19
N ALA A 492 -26.26 -11.81 2.22
CA ALA A 492 -25.79 -11.75 3.60
C ALA A 492 -24.89 -12.95 3.95
N SER A 493 -25.24 -14.15 3.47
CA SER A 493 -24.46 -15.38 3.68
C SER A 493 -23.11 -15.31 2.95
N LEU A 494 -23.09 -14.90 1.68
CA LEU A 494 -21.87 -14.74 0.89
C LEU A 494 -20.90 -13.72 1.52
N ARG A 495 -21.42 -12.60 2.00
CA ARG A 495 -20.62 -11.58 2.69
C ARG A 495 -20.06 -12.09 4.03
N SER A 496 -20.80 -12.92 4.74
CA SER A 496 -20.32 -13.52 5.99
C SER A 496 -19.21 -14.54 5.74
N LEU A 497 -19.27 -15.26 4.61
CA LEU A 497 -18.28 -16.26 4.23
C LEU A 497 -16.93 -15.62 3.88
N ASP A 498 -16.93 -14.58 3.07
CA ASP A 498 -15.72 -13.84 2.69
C ASP A 498 -15.97 -12.33 2.67
N LYS A 499 -15.84 -11.70 3.83
CA LYS A 499 -16.06 -10.25 3.97
C LYS A 499 -15.01 -9.41 3.25
N LEU A 500 -13.82 -9.96 2.96
CA LEU A 500 -12.76 -9.25 2.27
C LEU A 500 -13.03 -9.20 0.76
N GLY A 501 -13.32 -10.37 0.16
CA GLY A 501 -13.57 -10.52 -1.27
C GLY A 501 -15.01 -10.24 -1.71
N TYR A 502 -15.98 -10.28 -0.80
CA TYR A 502 -17.35 -9.94 -1.11
C TYR A 502 -17.45 -8.49 -1.62
N ARG A 503 -17.91 -8.35 -2.85
CA ARG A 503 -18.26 -7.09 -3.49
C ARG A 503 -19.78 -6.97 -3.50
N TYR A 504 -20.29 -5.86 -2.99
CA TYR A 504 -21.71 -5.56 -3.09
C TYR A 504 -22.17 -5.51 -4.55
N PRO A 505 -23.41 -5.93 -4.89
CA PRO A 505 -23.98 -5.74 -6.23
C PRO A 505 -23.90 -4.27 -6.65
N ARG A 506 -23.23 -4.01 -7.77
CA ARG A 506 -22.92 -2.66 -8.28
C ARG A 506 -22.17 -1.76 -7.29
N GLY A 507 -21.49 -2.35 -6.30
CA GLY A 507 -20.75 -1.67 -5.26
C GLY A 507 -19.29 -2.10 -5.19
N GLU A 508 -18.69 -1.93 -4.01
CA GLU A 508 -17.29 -2.20 -3.71
C GLU A 508 -17.12 -3.41 -2.78
N SER A 509 -15.93 -3.99 -2.83
CA SER A 509 -15.36 -4.93 -1.86
C SER A 509 -14.27 -4.23 -1.04
N TYR A 510 -13.75 -4.88 -0.01
CA TYR A 510 -12.55 -4.35 0.68
C TYR A 510 -11.33 -4.34 -0.25
N TYR A 511 -11.24 -5.24 -1.24
CA TYR A 511 -10.17 -5.19 -2.24
C TYR A 511 -10.23 -3.93 -3.11
N ASP A 512 -11.43 -3.47 -3.48
CA ASP A 512 -11.61 -2.21 -4.23
C ASP A 512 -11.08 -1.01 -3.44
N ILE A 513 -11.38 -0.97 -2.14
CA ILE A 513 -10.87 0.06 -1.25
C ILE A 513 -9.34 0.00 -1.14
N ILE A 514 -8.77 -1.19 -0.95
CA ILE A 514 -7.30 -1.38 -0.91
C ILE A 514 -6.65 -0.79 -2.16
N GLN A 515 -7.22 -1.03 -3.34
CA GLN A 515 -6.68 -0.50 -4.60
C GLN A 515 -6.74 1.03 -4.70
N ARG A 516 -7.86 1.66 -4.34
CA ARG A 516 -7.98 3.13 -4.43
C ARG A 516 -7.26 3.88 -3.32
N VAL A 517 -6.98 3.23 -2.19
CA VAL A 517 -6.20 3.78 -1.08
C VAL A 517 -4.69 3.69 -1.32
N ALA A 518 -4.21 2.76 -2.15
CA ALA A 518 -2.78 2.57 -2.39
C ALA A 518 -2.01 3.87 -2.80
N PRO A 519 -2.53 4.73 -3.69
CA PRO A 519 -1.86 6.00 -4.01
C PRO A 519 -1.80 6.97 -2.82
N LEU A 520 -2.80 6.93 -1.93
CA LEU A 520 -2.80 7.76 -0.72
C LEU A 520 -1.74 7.32 0.27
N ILE A 521 -1.47 6.01 0.38
CA ILE A 521 -0.35 5.52 1.19
C ILE A 521 0.97 6.12 0.69
N HIS A 522 1.20 6.17 -0.62
CA HIS A 522 2.42 6.77 -1.15
C HIS A 522 2.55 8.24 -0.74
N GLU A 523 1.46 9.01 -0.79
CA GLU A 523 1.47 10.40 -0.34
C GLU A 523 1.73 10.49 1.18
N ILE A 524 1.12 9.63 2.01
CA ILE A 524 1.35 9.60 3.46
C ILE A 524 2.81 9.28 3.79
N GLU A 525 3.43 8.34 3.08
CA GLU A 525 4.84 8.00 3.29
C GLU A 525 5.79 9.18 3.00
N THR A 526 5.37 10.18 2.20
CA THR A 526 6.19 11.38 1.95
C THR A 526 6.15 12.40 3.07
N TYR A 527 5.20 12.29 4.00
CA TYR A 527 5.00 13.29 5.04
C TYR A 527 5.89 13.03 6.26
N HIS A 528 6.55 14.10 6.71
CA HIS A 528 7.28 14.11 7.98
C HIS A 528 6.42 14.65 9.13
N GLU A 529 5.42 15.44 8.79
CA GLU A 529 4.44 16.06 9.68
C GLU A 529 3.31 15.11 10.08
N PRO A 530 2.75 15.27 11.29
CA PRO A 530 1.58 14.53 11.71
C PRO A 530 0.36 14.76 10.79
N LEU A 531 -0.36 13.67 10.51
CA LEU A 531 -1.53 13.67 9.65
C LEU A 531 -2.78 13.21 10.41
N LEU A 532 -3.84 14.02 10.40
CA LEU A 532 -5.17 13.63 10.84
C LEU A 532 -6.05 13.23 9.65
N ILE A 533 -6.60 12.02 9.67
CA ILE A 533 -7.52 11.49 8.66
C ILE A 533 -8.90 11.31 9.29
N VAL A 534 -9.87 12.08 8.82
CA VAL A 534 -11.29 11.95 9.17
C VAL A 534 -12.02 11.22 8.04
N SER A 535 -12.34 9.95 8.26
CA SER A 535 -12.92 9.07 7.22
C SER A 535 -14.00 8.15 7.81
N HIS A 536 -14.13 6.93 7.30
CA HIS A 536 -15.23 6.01 7.56
C HIS A 536 -14.74 4.63 8.00
N GLN A 537 -15.67 3.76 8.38
CA GLN A 537 -15.33 2.54 9.08
C GLN A 537 -14.54 1.56 8.20
N ALA A 538 -14.95 1.31 6.95
CA ALA A 538 -14.27 0.32 6.11
C ALA A 538 -12.89 0.81 5.64
N VAL A 539 -12.78 2.09 5.26
CA VAL A 539 -11.50 2.68 4.82
C VAL A 539 -10.50 2.75 5.98
N LEU A 540 -10.93 3.21 7.16
CA LEU A 540 -10.03 3.32 8.31
C LEU A 540 -9.57 1.96 8.83
N ARG A 541 -10.38 0.91 8.70
CA ARG A 541 -9.94 -0.47 8.96
C ARG A 541 -8.74 -0.86 8.10
N ILE A 542 -8.77 -0.54 6.81
CA ILE A 542 -7.69 -0.83 5.88
C ILE A 542 -6.44 -0.03 6.23
N MET A 543 -6.59 1.28 6.45
CA MET A 543 -5.50 2.16 6.84
C MET A 543 -4.85 1.71 8.15
N TYR A 544 -5.66 1.44 9.17
CA TYR A 544 -5.21 0.94 10.46
C TYR A 544 -4.45 -0.39 10.30
N SER A 545 -5.04 -1.38 9.61
CA SER A 545 -4.39 -2.68 9.40
C SER A 545 -3.07 -2.54 8.68
N TYR A 546 -2.99 -1.66 7.67
CA TYR A 546 -1.72 -1.39 7.01
C TYR A 546 -0.70 -0.82 8.01
N PHE A 547 -0.97 0.29 8.69
CA PHE A 547 0.03 0.92 9.57
C PHE A 547 0.42 0.09 10.79
N MET A 548 -0.50 -0.73 11.31
CA MET A 548 -0.24 -1.64 12.43
C MET A 548 0.46 -2.96 12.01
N GLY A 549 0.72 -3.17 10.72
CA GLY A 549 1.37 -4.40 10.23
C GLY A 549 0.48 -5.64 10.29
N LEU A 550 -0.84 -5.46 10.27
CA LEU A 550 -1.79 -6.57 10.31
C LEU A 550 -2.06 -7.11 8.90
N PRO A 551 -2.28 -8.43 8.76
CA PRO A 551 -2.67 -9.01 7.48
C PRO A 551 -3.97 -8.39 6.96
N ARG A 552 -4.04 -8.12 5.65
CA ARG A 552 -5.25 -7.55 5.02
C ARG A 552 -6.52 -8.38 5.24
N THR A 553 -6.39 -9.69 5.44
CA THR A 553 -7.50 -10.62 5.75
C THR A 553 -8.17 -10.33 7.10
N SER A 554 -7.45 -9.69 8.03
CA SER A 554 -7.99 -9.25 9.32
C SER A 554 -8.70 -7.90 9.24
N ALA A 555 -8.40 -7.07 8.22
CA ALA A 555 -8.88 -5.69 8.13
C ALA A 555 -10.41 -5.53 8.28
N PRO A 556 -11.27 -6.35 7.64
CA PRO A 556 -12.72 -6.20 7.77
C PRO A 556 -13.29 -6.43 9.19
N LYS A 557 -12.47 -6.96 10.10
CA LYS A 557 -12.84 -7.32 11.48
C LYS A 557 -12.33 -6.32 12.51
N ILE A 558 -11.41 -5.43 12.15
CA ILE A 558 -10.84 -4.45 13.08
C ILE A 558 -11.91 -3.52 13.62
N GLU A 559 -11.84 -3.21 14.91
CA GLU A 559 -12.75 -2.28 15.55
C GLU A 559 -12.22 -0.84 15.45
N ILE A 560 -13.00 0.01 14.78
CA ILE A 560 -12.79 1.46 14.69
C ILE A 560 -14.05 2.13 15.24
N PRO A 561 -14.11 2.44 16.55
CA PRO A 561 -15.30 2.97 17.19
C PRO A 561 -15.61 4.41 16.75
N LEU A 562 -16.87 4.83 16.88
CA LEU A 562 -17.23 6.23 16.71
C LEU A 562 -16.60 7.08 17.82
N HIS A 563 -16.48 8.38 17.53
CA HIS A 563 -16.06 9.39 18.49
C HIS A 563 -14.71 9.15 19.16
N THR A 564 -13.85 8.34 18.55
CA THR A 564 -12.53 7.98 19.08
C THR A 564 -11.47 8.36 18.06
N VAL A 565 -10.44 9.07 18.51
CA VAL A 565 -9.23 9.33 17.72
C VAL A 565 -8.22 8.24 18.06
N ILE A 566 -7.71 7.55 17.04
CA ILE A 566 -6.67 6.53 17.17
C ILE A 566 -5.37 7.15 16.65
N LYS A 567 -4.40 7.35 17.53
CA LYS A 567 -3.05 7.79 17.16
C LYS A 567 -2.17 6.58 16.94
N ILE A 568 -1.60 6.47 15.75
CA ILE A 568 -0.63 5.45 15.37
C ILE A 568 0.72 6.13 15.22
N THR A 569 1.72 5.61 15.93
CA THR A 569 3.11 6.00 15.74
C THR A 569 3.89 4.82 15.19
N TYR A 570 4.63 5.04 14.12
CA TYR A 570 5.60 4.06 13.62
C TYR A 570 6.88 4.75 13.17
N ASP A 571 8.00 4.13 13.49
CA ASP A 571 9.34 4.54 13.05
C ASP A 571 10.05 3.41 12.28
N GLY A 572 9.34 2.28 12.08
CA GLY A 572 9.77 1.03 11.42
C GLY A 572 11.04 0.38 11.98
N PHE A 573 11.57 0.89 13.08
CA PHE A 573 12.57 0.20 13.90
C PHE A 573 11.90 -0.53 15.07
N SER A 574 10.78 0.01 15.56
CA SER A 574 9.95 -0.56 16.60
C SER A 574 8.60 -1.04 16.04
N PRO A 575 7.93 -1.99 16.71
CA PRO A 575 6.52 -2.28 16.45
C PRO A 575 5.67 -1.00 16.53
N PRO A 576 4.69 -0.81 15.61
CA PRO A 576 3.78 0.33 15.67
C PRO A 576 3.07 0.41 17.03
N LYS A 577 2.92 1.63 17.54
CA LYS A 577 2.22 1.91 18.81
C LYS A 577 0.89 2.58 18.52
N GLU A 578 -0.18 2.12 19.16
CA GLU A 578 -1.48 2.79 19.13
C GLU A 578 -1.84 3.43 20.48
N GLU A 579 -2.53 4.57 20.43
CA GLU A 579 -3.15 5.25 21.56
C GLU A 579 -4.57 5.67 21.15
N ARG A 580 -5.58 5.46 22.00
CA ARG A 580 -6.99 5.76 21.70
C ARG A 580 -7.52 6.86 22.61
N PHE A 581 -8.14 7.87 22.02
CA PHE A 581 -8.70 9.04 22.72
C PHE A 581 -10.19 9.14 22.43
N PHE A 582 -11.02 8.77 23.40
CA PHE A 582 -12.48 8.92 23.29
C PHE A 582 -12.86 10.38 23.52
N LEU A 583 -13.53 11.00 22.55
CA LEU A 583 -14.04 12.36 22.60
C LEU A 583 -15.56 12.42 22.41
N GLY A 584 -16.26 11.29 22.56
CA GLY A 584 -17.73 11.26 22.44
C GLY A 584 -18.42 11.96 23.62
N PRO A 585 -19.73 12.23 23.51
CA PRO A 585 -20.51 12.78 24.62
C PRO A 585 -20.36 11.91 25.86
N ASN A 586 -20.38 12.52 27.05
CA ASN A 586 -20.36 11.78 28.32
C ASN A 586 -21.68 11.04 28.46
N LEU A 587 -21.77 9.86 27.86
CA LEU A 587 -22.83 8.94 28.20
C LEU A 587 -22.51 8.46 29.61
N GLY A 588 -23.38 8.76 30.57
CA GLY A 588 -23.28 8.19 31.92
C GLY A 588 -23.02 6.69 31.82
N ALA A 589 -22.25 6.15 32.76
CA ALA A 589 -21.53 4.86 32.75
C ALA A 589 -22.26 3.56 32.31
N LYS A 590 -23.49 3.62 31.78
CA LYS A 590 -24.27 2.50 31.26
C LYS A 590 -24.28 2.32 29.73
N ALA A 591 -23.85 3.30 28.93
CA ALA A 591 -23.91 3.15 27.45
C ALA A 591 -22.61 2.59 26.82
N CYS A 592 -21.57 2.36 27.61
CA CYS A 592 -20.29 1.86 27.10
C CYS A 592 -20.37 0.38 26.68
N GLU A 593 -21.32 -0.39 27.21
CA GLU A 593 -21.51 -1.82 26.88
C GLU A 593 -22.28 -2.03 25.57
N ASP A 594 -23.20 -1.12 25.21
CA ASP A 594 -24.05 -1.27 24.01
C ASP A 594 -23.42 -0.69 22.73
N ALA A 595 -22.32 0.06 22.85
CA ALA A 595 -21.60 0.63 21.69
C ALA A 595 -20.56 -0.33 21.07
N CYS A 596 -20.40 -1.54 21.63
CA CYS A 596 -19.43 -2.56 21.22
C CYS A 596 -20.01 -3.70 20.36
N PHE A 597 -21.19 -3.56 19.76
CA PHE A 597 -21.78 -4.57 18.86
C PHE A 597 -21.75 -4.19 17.37
#